data_AF-A0A1G8SPR9-F1
#
_entry.id   AF-A0A1G8SPR9-F1
#
_cell.length_a   1.000
_cell.length_b   1.000
_cell.length_c   1.000
_cell.angle_alpha   90.00
_cell.angle_beta   90.00
_cell.angle_gamma   90.00
#
_symmetry.space_group_name_H-M   'P 1'
#
loop_
_entity.id
_entity.type
_entity.pdbx_description
1 polymer ?
#
loop_
_entity_poly.entity_id
_entity_poly.type
_entity_poly.pdbx_seq_one_letter_code
_entity_poly.pdbx_strand_id
1 'polypeptide(L)'
;MIPLNEPSHGAEPEKPPGDLSSAKDSEGNNFSFAAWNPFLVRWLNMIVNDGGLSPGAKDVAVAIARAVRIGRVAITNWQRINASLGRVKMDLAVFETLKELEWAGYISRYVDEQGRGSWGFSLHMMKEEL
;
A
#
# COMPACT_ATOMS: atom_id res chain seq x y z
N MET A 1 -62.30 9.62 -15.32
CA MET A 1 -62.30 10.83 -14.47
C MET A 1 -62.37 10.37 -13.03
N ILE A 2 -61.29 10.51 -12.26
CA ILE A 2 -61.19 10.15 -10.83
C ILE A 2 -60.71 11.44 -10.11
N PRO A 3 -61.35 11.88 -9.02
CA PRO A 3 -61.06 13.18 -8.41
C PRO A 3 -59.86 13.11 -7.44
N LEU A 4 -59.28 14.30 -7.24
CA LEU A 4 -58.13 14.62 -6.38
C LEU A 4 -58.36 14.28 -4.90
N ASN A 5 -57.30 13.75 -4.28
CA ASN A 5 -56.99 13.93 -2.87
C ASN A 5 -55.46 14.11 -2.74
N GLU A 6 -55.01 15.34 -2.49
CA GLU A 6 -53.75 15.67 -1.81
C GLU A 6 -54.15 16.18 -0.40
N PRO A 7 -53.37 16.03 0.69
CA PRO A 7 -51.97 16.47 0.75
C PRO A 7 -51.02 15.65 1.67
N SER A 8 -49.72 15.98 1.61
CA SER A 8 -48.88 16.47 2.74
C SER A 8 -47.43 15.96 2.68
N HIS A 9 -46.55 16.90 2.32
CA HIS A 9 -45.25 17.24 2.93
C HIS A 9 -44.33 16.12 3.45
N GLY A 10 -43.15 16.04 2.81
CA GLY A 10 -41.88 16.23 3.50
C GLY A 10 -41.31 15.06 4.31
N ALA A 11 -40.27 14.42 3.77
CA ALA A 11 -39.13 13.94 4.55
C ALA A 11 -37.93 13.71 3.63
N GLU A 12 -37.09 14.74 3.53
CA GLU A 12 -35.67 14.64 3.19
C GLU A 12 -34.99 13.63 4.14
N PRO A 13 -34.12 12.72 3.67
CA PRO A 13 -33.30 11.97 4.60
C PRO A 13 -32.21 12.88 5.17
N GLU A 14 -32.37 13.23 6.44
CA GLU A 14 -31.47 14.02 7.25
C GLU A 14 -30.03 13.49 7.18
N LYS A 15 -29.12 14.41 6.87
CA LYS A 15 -27.67 14.27 7.00
C LYS A 15 -27.32 14.22 8.50
N PRO A 16 -26.66 13.18 9.02
CA PRO A 16 -26.19 13.22 10.40
C PRO A 16 -25.04 14.24 10.54
N PRO A 17 -25.09 15.14 11.55
CA PRO A 17 -24.00 16.04 11.86
C PRO A 17 -22.94 15.29 12.67
N GLY A 18 -21.68 15.54 12.35
CA GLY A 18 -20.55 14.92 13.03
C GLY A 18 -19.27 15.64 12.66
N ASP A 19 -19.22 16.93 12.98
CA ASP A 19 -17.96 17.64 13.17
C ASP A 19 -17.28 17.00 14.38
N LEU A 20 -16.11 16.38 14.19
CA LEU A 20 -15.11 16.20 15.24
C LEU A 20 -13.80 15.68 14.63
N SER A 21 -12.76 16.46 14.95
CA SER A 21 -11.38 16.04 15.13
C SER A 21 -10.51 15.89 13.88
N SER A 22 -9.76 16.97 13.63
CA SER A 22 -8.30 16.91 13.43
C SER A 22 -7.71 15.64 14.04
N ALA A 23 -7.33 14.71 13.18
CA ALA A 23 -6.45 13.61 13.55
C ALA A 23 -5.31 13.57 12.54
N LYS A 24 -4.15 14.03 13.01
CA LYS A 24 -2.84 13.71 12.46
C LYS A 24 -2.63 12.19 12.55
N ASP A 25 -3.26 11.41 11.68
CA ASP A 25 -3.09 9.96 11.63
C ASP A 25 -2.55 9.51 10.27
N SER A 26 -1.47 10.16 9.80
CA SER A 26 -0.76 9.71 8.59
C SER A 26 0.20 8.54 8.85
N GLU A 27 0.41 8.12 10.11
CA GLU A 27 1.27 6.98 10.45
C GLU A 27 0.50 5.72 10.88
N GLY A 28 -0.67 5.86 11.51
CA GLY A 28 -1.40 4.72 12.11
C GLY A 28 -1.99 3.72 11.09
N ASN A 29 -2.36 4.18 9.89
CA ASN A 29 -3.07 3.35 8.92
C ASN A 29 -2.15 2.48 8.05
N ASN A 30 -0.87 2.83 7.96
CA ASN A 30 0.11 2.11 7.12
C ASN A 30 0.56 0.78 7.72
N PHE A 31 0.26 0.50 8.99
CA PHE A 31 0.65 -0.76 9.63
C PHE A 31 -0.51 -1.72 9.87
N SER A 32 -1.76 -1.30 9.62
CA SER A 32 -2.94 -2.14 9.85
C SER A 32 -2.91 -3.43 9.00
N PHE A 33 -2.45 -3.36 7.75
CA PHE A 33 -2.25 -4.55 6.92
C PHE A 33 -1.03 -5.39 7.33
N ALA A 34 -0.03 -4.76 7.96
CA ALA A 34 1.18 -5.43 8.44
C ALA A 34 0.96 -6.11 9.80
N ALA A 35 -0.13 -5.80 10.51
CA ALA A 35 -0.43 -6.34 11.84
C ALA A 35 -0.49 -7.87 11.88
N TRP A 36 -0.77 -8.53 10.75
CA TRP A 36 -0.82 -9.99 10.65
C TRP A 36 0.52 -10.62 10.24
N ASN A 37 1.54 -9.80 9.98
CA ASN A 37 2.88 -10.24 9.59
C ASN A 37 3.96 -9.39 10.29
N PRO A 38 4.47 -9.84 11.46
CA PRO A 38 5.48 -9.10 12.24
C PRO A 38 6.75 -8.76 11.44
N PHE A 39 7.10 -9.58 10.45
CA PHE A 39 8.21 -9.29 9.54
C PHE A 39 7.95 -8.02 8.73
N LEU A 40 6.73 -7.80 8.21
CA LEU A 40 6.40 -6.59 7.46
C LEU A 40 6.48 -5.34 8.32
N VAL A 41 6.08 -5.43 9.59
CA VAL A 41 6.19 -4.31 10.53
C VAL A 41 7.66 -3.91 10.68
N ARG A 42 8.55 -4.88 10.92
CA ARG A 42 10.00 -4.62 11.04
C ARG A 42 10.60 -4.10 9.74
N TRP A 43 10.25 -4.73 8.61
CA TRP A 43 10.74 -4.36 7.28
C TRP A 43 10.34 -2.92 6.90
N LEU A 44 9.07 -2.55 7.11
CA LEU A 44 8.60 -1.18 6.88
C LEU A 44 9.28 -0.18 7.84
N ASN A 45 9.46 -0.56 9.10
CA ASN A 45 10.14 0.31 10.07
C ASN A 45 11.58 0.60 9.64
N MET A 46 12.33 -0.39 9.13
CA MET A 46 13.68 -0.15 8.60
C MET A 46 13.66 0.84 7.44
N ILE A 47 12.76 0.66 6.47
CA ILE A 47 12.66 1.52 5.29
C ILE A 47 12.25 2.95 5.63
N VAL A 48 11.30 3.13 6.55
CA VAL A 48 10.85 4.46 6.97
C VAL A 48 11.99 5.23 7.65
N ASN A 49 12.81 4.54 8.44
CA ASN A 49 13.97 5.11 9.12
C ASN A 49 15.25 5.17 8.26
N ASP A 50 15.24 4.62 7.05
CA ASP A 50 16.38 4.74 6.14
C ASP A 50 16.48 6.17 5.58
N GLY A 51 17.53 6.88 6.00
CA GLY A 51 17.82 8.24 5.56
C GLY A 51 18.39 8.33 4.14
N GLY A 52 18.84 7.22 3.56
CA GLY A 52 19.34 7.13 2.19
C GLY A 52 18.26 6.94 1.13
N LEU A 53 17.04 6.57 1.54
CA LEU A 53 15.91 6.35 0.64
C LEU A 53 15.08 7.62 0.38
N SER A 54 14.71 7.79 -0.88
CA SER A 54 13.78 8.81 -1.33
C SER A 54 12.37 8.61 -0.74
N PRO A 55 11.58 9.69 -0.58
CA PRO A 55 10.18 9.56 -0.16
C PRO A 55 9.38 8.62 -1.09
N GLY A 56 9.66 8.68 -2.40
CA GLY A 56 9.03 7.81 -3.38
C GLY A 56 9.34 6.33 -3.15
N ALA A 57 10.57 5.98 -2.73
CA ALA A 57 10.95 4.62 -2.37
C ALA A 57 10.19 4.11 -1.16
N LYS A 58 9.97 4.97 -0.16
CA LYS A 58 9.17 4.63 1.02
C LYS A 58 7.71 4.38 0.67
N ASP A 59 7.12 5.19 -0.20
CA ASP A 59 5.75 4.98 -0.69
C ASP A 59 5.62 3.66 -1.48
N VAL A 60 6.56 3.38 -2.38
CA VAL A 60 6.60 2.12 -3.15
C VAL A 60 6.76 0.93 -2.21
N ALA A 61 7.56 1.03 -1.16
CA ALA A 61 7.72 -0.02 -0.17
C ALA A 61 6.40 -0.33 0.56
N VAL A 62 5.65 0.69 0.97
CA VAL A 62 4.31 0.51 1.56
C VAL A 62 3.37 -0.20 0.57
N ALA A 63 3.38 0.21 -0.70
CA ALA A 63 2.59 -0.44 -1.75
C ALA A 63 2.96 -1.92 -1.96
N ILE A 64 4.25 -2.26 -1.91
CA ILE A 64 4.73 -3.64 -1.99
C ILE A 64 4.29 -4.43 -0.75
N ALA A 65 4.46 -3.88 0.44
CA ALA A 65 4.10 -4.55 1.69
C ALA A 65 2.60 -4.87 1.76
N ARG A 66 1.73 -3.99 1.24
CA ARG A 66 0.28 -4.25 1.11
C ARG A 66 -0.06 -5.45 0.23
N ALA A 67 0.83 -5.81 -0.70
CA ALA A 67 0.65 -6.97 -1.57
C ALA A 67 1.18 -8.28 -0.95
N VAL A 68 1.82 -8.23 0.22
CA VAL A 68 2.29 -9.43 0.93
C VAL A 68 1.13 -10.00 1.74
N ARG A 69 0.79 -11.27 1.47
CA ARG A 69 -0.20 -12.00 2.27
C ARG A 69 0.43 -12.72 3.45
N ILE A 70 1.46 -13.54 3.19
CA ILE A 70 2.16 -14.34 4.20
C ILE A 70 3.65 -14.36 3.86
N GLY A 71 4.51 -14.37 4.87
CA GLY A 71 5.95 -14.55 4.71
C GLY A 71 6.65 -13.29 4.20
N ARG A 72 7.61 -13.48 3.28
CA ARG A 72 8.53 -12.44 2.80
C ARG A 72 8.42 -12.17 1.30
N VAL A 73 7.32 -12.59 0.66
CA VAL A 73 7.15 -12.46 -0.79
C VAL A 73 5.91 -11.64 -1.12
N ALA A 74 6.09 -10.60 -1.92
CA ALA A 74 5.02 -9.79 -2.50
C ALA A 74 4.73 -10.26 -3.93
N ILE A 75 3.60 -10.94 -4.13
CA ILE A 75 3.16 -11.35 -5.48
C ILE A 75 2.44 -10.15 -6.13
N THR A 76 3.21 -9.29 -6.79
CA THR A 76 2.73 -8.06 -7.42
C THR A 76 3.62 -7.67 -8.59
N ASN A 77 3.19 -6.67 -9.36
CA ASN A 77 3.96 -6.10 -10.45
C ASN A 77 3.97 -4.57 -10.39
N TRP A 78 4.86 -3.95 -11.17
CA TRP A 78 5.07 -2.49 -11.19
C TRP A 78 3.80 -1.71 -11.57
N GLN A 79 2.93 -2.25 -12.44
CA GLN A 79 1.67 -1.61 -12.82
C GLN A 79 0.67 -1.57 -11.65
N ARG A 80 0.61 -2.65 -10.86
CA ARG A 80 -0.23 -2.72 -9.65
C ARG A 80 0.30 -1.81 -8.55
N ILE A 81 1.62 -1.68 -8.44
CA ILE A 81 2.26 -0.70 -7.54
C ILE A 81 1.88 0.73 -7.95
N ASN A 82 1.97 1.08 -9.24
CA ASN A 82 1.51 2.39 -9.71
C ASN A 82 0.04 2.63 -9.39
N ALA A 83 -0.82 1.64 -9.64
CA ALA A 83 -2.25 1.74 -9.37
C ALA A 83 -2.54 1.96 -7.87
N SER A 84 -1.83 1.29 -6.97
CA SER A 84 -2.03 1.44 -5.52
C SER A 84 -1.52 2.79 -4.98
N LEU A 85 -0.62 3.44 -5.72
CA LEU A 85 -0.13 4.80 -5.45
C LEU A 85 -0.96 5.89 -6.13
N GLY A 86 -2.05 5.53 -6.84
CA GLY A 86 -2.86 6.49 -7.60
C GLY A 86 -2.16 7.09 -8.83
N ARG A 87 -1.06 6.47 -9.28
CA ARG A 87 -0.28 6.91 -10.45
C ARG A 87 -0.83 6.29 -11.74
N VAL A 88 -0.41 6.83 -12.88
CA VAL A 88 -0.69 6.22 -14.19
C VAL A 88 -0.09 4.82 -14.23
N LYS A 89 -0.90 3.80 -14.58
CA LYS A 89 -0.46 2.39 -14.55
C LYS A 89 0.83 2.13 -15.35
N MET A 90 0.99 2.82 -16.48
CA MET A 90 2.11 2.67 -17.40
C MET A 90 3.25 3.67 -17.13
N ASP A 91 3.23 4.38 -16.00
CA ASP A 91 4.32 5.25 -15.60
C ASP A 91 5.58 4.43 -15.31
N LEU A 92 6.63 4.68 -16.09
CA LEU A 92 7.89 3.95 -16.01
C LEU A 92 8.80 4.50 -14.89
N ALA A 93 8.50 5.66 -14.30
CA ALA A 93 9.30 6.23 -13.21
C ALA A 93 9.38 5.31 -11.99
N VAL A 94 8.38 4.43 -11.79
CA VAL A 94 8.39 3.42 -10.73
C VAL A 94 9.59 2.48 -10.81
N PHE A 95 10.16 2.26 -12.00
CA PHE A 95 11.34 1.41 -12.15
C PHE A 95 12.59 1.99 -11.50
N GLU A 96 12.74 3.31 -11.49
CA GLU A 96 13.86 3.98 -10.80
C GLU A 96 13.73 3.77 -9.29
N THR A 97 12.52 3.95 -8.76
CA THR A 97 12.21 3.73 -7.36
C THR A 97 12.37 2.26 -6.95
N LEU A 98 11.98 1.31 -7.82
CA LEU A 98 12.19 -0.12 -7.57
C LEU A 98 13.68 -0.48 -7.57
N LYS A 99 14.48 0.10 -8.48
CA LYS A 99 15.94 -0.08 -8.48
C LYS A 99 16.59 0.49 -7.23
N GLU A 100 16.11 1.63 -6.75
CA GLU A 100 16.59 2.24 -5.51
C GLU A 100 16.40 1.28 -4.32
N LEU A 101 15.21 0.70 -4.18
CA LEU A 101 14.93 -0.30 -3.13
C LEU A 101 15.76 -1.58 -3.31
N GLU A 102 16.02 -2.01 -4.55
CA GLU A 102 16.85 -3.17 -4.86
C GLU A 102 18.33 -2.92 -4.54
N TRP A 103 18.87 -1.75 -4.87
CA TRP A 103 20.24 -1.34 -4.54
C TRP A 103 20.44 -1.13 -3.05
N ALA A 104 19.43 -0.62 -2.37
CA ALA A 104 19.37 -0.60 -0.92
C ALA A 104 19.06 -2.00 -0.33
N GLY A 105 19.04 -3.08 -1.13
CA GLY A 105 18.96 -4.44 -0.63
C GLY A 105 17.66 -4.79 0.10
N TYR A 106 16.60 -3.99 0.02
CA TYR A 106 15.32 -4.26 0.67
C TYR A 106 14.45 -5.23 -0.12
N ILE A 107 14.65 -5.28 -1.44
CA ILE A 107 13.90 -6.16 -2.34
C ILE A 107 14.83 -6.85 -3.33
N SER A 108 14.40 -8.01 -3.83
CA SER A 108 14.93 -8.59 -5.06
C SER A 108 13.78 -9.17 -5.87
N ARG A 109 14.01 -9.44 -7.16
CA ARG A 109 13.00 -10.12 -7.99
C ARG A 109 12.74 -11.53 -7.44
N TYR A 110 11.47 -11.86 -7.21
CA TYR A 110 11.08 -13.21 -6.80
C TYR A 110 10.98 -14.11 -8.04
N VAL A 111 11.69 -15.24 -8.00
CA VAL A 111 11.62 -16.31 -9.01
C VAL A 111 11.06 -17.54 -8.31
N ASP A 112 10.01 -18.14 -8.87
CA ASP A 112 9.43 -19.36 -8.32
C ASP A 112 10.35 -20.57 -8.55
N GLU A 113 10.19 -21.63 -7.76
CA GLU A 113 11.02 -22.85 -7.83
C GLU A 113 10.91 -23.57 -9.18
N GLN A 114 9.88 -23.25 -9.96
CA GLN A 114 9.60 -23.83 -11.27
C GLN A 114 10.25 -23.03 -12.41
N GLY A 115 10.94 -21.93 -12.10
CA GLY A 115 11.61 -21.08 -13.08
C GLY A 115 10.66 -20.44 -14.08
N ARG A 116 9.35 -20.40 -13.78
CA ARG A 116 8.31 -19.92 -14.70
C ARG A 116 8.17 -18.40 -14.71
N GLY A 117 9.04 -17.70 -13.98
CA GLY A 117 9.05 -16.24 -13.93
C GLY A 117 7.84 -15.75 -13.16
N SER A 118 7.92 -15.80 -11.84
CA SER A 118 6.89 -15.20 -11.01
C SER A 118 6.98 -13.66 -11.09
N TRP A 119 5.83 -13.01 -10.98
CA TRP A 119 5.72 -11.56 -10.93
C TRP A 119 5.66 -11.17 -9.46
N GLY A 120 6.81 -10.83 -8.87
CA GLY A 120 6.86 -10.47 -7.47
C GLY A 120 8.23 -10.02 -6.98
N PHE A 121 8.26 -9.69 -5.70
CA PHE A 121 9.45 -9.22 -4.99
C PHE A 121 9.65 -10.03 -3.72
N SER A 122 10.86 -10.54 -3.52
CA SER A 122 11.31 -11.05 -2.24
C SER A 122 11.75 -9.88 -1.37
N LEU A 123 11.32 -9.85 -0.11
CA LEU A 123 11.63 -8.82 0.85
C LEU A 123 12.77 -9.26 1.76
N HIS A 124 13.72 -8.36 1.99
CA HIS A 124 14.92 -8.61 2.79
C HIS A 124 15.05 -7.55 3.88
N MET A 125 15.49 -7.97 5.06
CA MET A 125 15.99 -7.04 6.07
C MET A 125 17.50 -6.87 5.82
N MET A 126 17.99 -5.63 5.77
CA MET A 126 19.42 -5.41 5.85
C MET A 126 19.94 -6.05 7.14
N LYS A 127 21.07 -6.74 7.02
CA LYS A 127 21.55 -7.76 7.96
C LYS A 127 21.77 -7.23 9.39
N GLU A 128 20.74 -7.32 10.22
CA GLU A 128 20.83 -7.66 11.64
C GLU A 128 20.09 -8.99 11.87
N GLU A 129 20.47 -10.02 11.11
CA GLU A 129 20.37 -11.40 11.59
C GLU A 129 21.79 -11.78 12.06
N LEU A 130 22.11 -11.36 13.30
CA LEU A 130 23.28 -11.79 14.09
C LEU A 130 22.76 -12.46 15.37
#